data_AF-A0A3P8H0C2-F1
#
_entry.id   AF-A0A3P8H0C2-F1
#
_cell.length_a   1.000
_cell.length_b   1.000
_cell.length_c   1.000
_cell.angle_alpha   90.00
_cell.angle_beta   90.00
_cell.angle_gamma   90.00
#
_symmetry.space_group_name_H-M   'P 1'
#
loop_
_entity.id
_entity.type
_entity.pdbx_description
1 polymer ?
#
loop_
_entity_poly.entity_id
_entity_poly.type
_entity_poly.pdbx_seq_one_letter_code
_entity_poly.pdbx_strand_id
1 'polypeptide(L)'
;MRLVRVYLQLALPDCHLEFLMSEGNQHDTFAGFEAMRDNLVEEIIAFIDELGEPPARISFIAHSMGCVLVRAAICSPVFEPYLPKLHTFLSLSGPHLGTVYNSSGLVNMGMWVMQKWKKSESLSQLRLRDDADLRNTYMYQLSASAGLDLFRYVLLVSSPQDRYVPYHSTRIELCKAAVRDSSTLGVVYMEMVTNILQRLIKSTRTTVVRYDIHYSLGSSANNLIGRAAHIAVLDSEIFLEKFICVSCAKYFR
;
A
#
# COMPACT_ATOMS: atom_id res chain seq x y z
N MET A 1 -6.48 0.55 11.94
CA MET A 1 -5.09 0.92 12.31
C MET A 1 -4.85 1.00 13.83
N ARG A 2 -5.83 1.35 14.67
CA ARG A 2 -5.65 1.44 16.13
C ARG A 2 -5.07 0.16 16.77
N LEU A 3 -5.59 -1.01 16.42
CA LEU A 3 -5.09 -2.29 16.94
C LEU A 3 -3.63 -2.55 16.55
N VAL A 4 -3.22 -2.17 15.34
CA VAL A 4 -1.83 -2.31 14.89
C VAL A 4 -0.88 -1.52 15.79
N ARG A 5 -1.21 -0.27 16.11
CA ARG A 5 -0.45 0.55 17.06
C ARG A 5 -0.35 -0.15 18.41
N VAL A 6 -1.47 -0.61 18.97
CA VAL A 6 -1.51 -1.26 20.28
C VAL A 6 -0.59 -2.49 20.32
N TYR A 7 -0.72 -3.41 19.37
CA TYR A 7 0.11 -4.62 19.36
C TYR A 7 1.58 -4.32 19.06
N LEU A 8 1.89 -3.28 18.27
CA LEU A 8 3.28 -2.89 18.03
C LEU A 8 3.93 -2.32 19.29
N GLN A 9 3.22 -1.48 20.05
CA GLN A 9 3.67 -0.97 21.35
C GLN A 9 3.86 -2.11 22.36
N LEU A 10 2.93 -3.08 22.40
CA LEU A 10 3.05 -4.25 23.27
C LEU A 10 4.23 -5.16 22.89
N ALA A 11 4.51 -5.31 21.59
CA ALA A 11 5.60 -6.17 21.11
C ALA A 11 6.99 -5.52 21.26
N LEU A 12 7.05 -4.20 21.43
CA LEU A 12 8.28 -3.40 21.50
C LEU A 12 8.26 -2.45 22.71
N PRO A 13 8.12 -2.96 23.95
CA PRO A 13 7.98 -2.11 25.14
C PRO A 13 9.23 -1.26 25.42
N ASP A 14 10.40 -1.71 24.97
CA ASP A 14 11.68 -1.04 25.19
C ASP A 14 12.04 -0.02 24.07
N CYS A 15 11.19 0.10 23.05
CA CYS A 15 11.41 1.04 21.94
C CYS A 15 10.63 2.34 22.18
N HIS A 16 11.30 3.48 22.01
CA HIS A 16 10.64 4.79 22.01
C HIS A 16 9.91 5.02 20.68
N LEU A 17 8.63 4.65 20.63
CA LEU A 17 7.78 4.72 19.44
C LEU A 17 6.78 5.88 19.53
N GLU A 18 6.94 6.84 18.63
CA GLU A 18 5.99 7.92 18.40
C GLU A 18 5.08 7.59 17.21
N PHE A 19 3.78 7.88 17.35
CA PHE A 19 2.77 7.48 16.36
C PHE A 19 1.97 8.66 15.83
N LEU A 20 2.16 8.97 14.55
CA LEU A 20 1.23 9.76 13.77
C LEU A 20 0.12 8.85 13.22
N MET A 21 -1.12 9.07 13.64
CA MET A 21 -2.30 8.42 13.07
C MET A 21 -2.92 9.36 12.04
N SER A 22 -2.43 9.32 10.80
CA SER A 22 -2.80 10.29 9.75
C SER A 22 -4.31 10.47 9.60
N GLU A 23 -4.74 11.74 9.63
CA GLU A 23 -6.12 12.18 9.44
C GLU A 23 -6.28 13.15 8.26
N GLY A 24 -5.17 13.67 7.72
CA GLY A 24 -5.15 14.72 6.70
C GLY A 24 -5.94 14.43 5.42
N ASN A 25 -6.27 13.16 5.15
CA ASN A 25 -7.07 12.74 4.00
C ASN A 25 -8.41 12.07 4.37
N GLN A 26 -8.86 12.10 5.64
CA GLN A 26 -10.11 11.46 6.06
C GLN A 26 -11.35 12.03 5.37
N HIS A 27 -11.36 13.35 5.10
CA HIS A 27 -12.50 14.06 4.55
C HIS A 27 -12.50 14.15 3.02
N ASP A 28 -11.37 13.91 2.37
CA ASP A 28 -11.23 13.99 0.90
C ASP A 28 -10.47 12.80 0.31
N THR A 29 -11.08 11.62 0.42
CA THR A 29 -10.55 10.40 -0.22
C THR A 29 -10.84 10.32 -1.73
N PHE A 30 -11.51 11.35 -2.29
CA PHE A 30 -11.92 11.38 -3.69
C PHE A 30 -10.96 12.16 -4.59
N ALA A 31 -10.11 13.02 -4.02
CA ALA A 31 -9.03 13.70 -4.70
C ALA A 31 -8.00 12.74 -5.35
N GLY A 32 -7.20 13.27 -6.27
CA GLY A 32 -6.04 12.59 -6.83
C GLY A 32 -4.93 12.34 -5.80
N PHE A 33 -4.06 11.39 -6.09
CA PHE A 33 -2.93 11.05 -5.21
C PHE A 33 -1.96 12.20 -4.99
N GLU A 34 -1.87 13.16 -5.91
CA GLU A 34 -1.03 14.35 -5.80
C GLU A 34 -1.48 15.24 -4.63
N ALA A 35 -2.77 15.58 -4.59
CA ALA A 35 -3.32 16.38 -3.49
C ALA A 35 -3.25 15.62 -2.17
N MET A 36 -3.61 14.32 -2.18
CA MET A 36 -3.53 13.50 -0.97
C MET A 36 -2.09 13.36 -0.45
N ARG A 37 -1.11 13.29 -1.36
CA ARG A 37 0.32 13.23 -1.05
C ARG A 37 0.74 14.49 -0.31
N ASP A 38 0.36 15.65 -0.82
CA ASP A 38 0.76 16.93 -0.24
C ASP A 38 0.20 17.07 1.17
N ASN A 39 -1.08 16.76 1.38
CA ASN A 39 -1.70 16.71 2.71
C ASN A 39 -0.96 15.76 3.66
N LEU A 40 -0.60 14.56 3.21
CA LEU A 40 0.10 13.58 4.06
C LEU A 40 1.53 14.04 4.39
N VAL A 41 2.25 14.62 3.42
CA VAL A 41 3.63 15.09 3.62
C VAL A 41 3.65 16.26 4.60
N GLU A 42 2.74 17.22 4.44
CA GLU A 42 2.58 18.34 5.39
C GLU A 42 2.29 17.84 6.80
N GLU A 43 1.36 16.89 6.95
CA GLU A 43 1.01 16.31 8.25
C GLU A 43 2.19 15.56 8.90
N ILE A 44 2.97 14.80 8.13
CA ILE A 44 4.15 14.11 8.66
C ILE A 44 5.23 15.09 9.11
N ILE A 45 5.47 16.16 8.34
CA ILE A 45 6.49 17.15 8.67
C ILE A 45 6.08 17.93 9.92
N ALA A 46 4.83 18.39 9.99
CA ALA A 46 4.29 19.04 11.19
C ALA A 46 4.45 18.15 12.43
N PHE A 47 4.12 16.85 12.31
CA PHE A 47 4.31 15.90 13.40
C PHE A 47 5.79 15.78 13.81
N ILE A 48 6.71 15.69 12.84
CA ILE A 48 8.15 15.60 13.12
C ILE A 48 8.67 16.88 13.78
N ASP A 49 8.21 18.05 13.36
CA ASP A 49 8.63 19.35 13.93
C ASP A 49 8.13 19.53 15.36
N GLU A 50 7.01 18.89 15.72
CA GLU A 50 6.49 18.84 17.10
C GLU A 50 7.23 17.83 17.98
N LEU A 51 8.01 16.90 17.39
CA LEU A 51 8.85 15.99 18.18
C LEU A 51 9.98 16.80 18.84
N GLY A 52 10.15 16.61 20.15
CA GLY A 52 11.25 17.26 20.88
C GLY A 52 12.64 16.88 20.38
N GLU A 53 12.77 15.74 19.69
CA GLU A 53 13.99 15.30 19.02
C GLU A 53 13.67 14.70 17.64
N PRO A 54 14.56 14.91 16.63
CA PRO A 54 14.34 14.37 15.30
C PRO A 54 14.39 12.83 15.32
N PRO A 55 13.50 12.13 14.60
CA PRO A 55 13.44 10.68 14.65
C PRO A 55 14.70 10.06 14.04
N ALA A 56 15.21 8.99 14.65
CA ALA A 56 16.31 8.21 14.09
C ALA A 56 15.86 7.35 12.90
N ARG A 57 14.59 6.93 12.91
CA ARG A 57 13.97 6.06 11.90
C ARG A 57 12.53 6.47 11.67
N ILE A 58 12.07 6.37 10.44
CA ILE A 58 10.69 6.60 10.04
C ILE A 58 10.17 5.32 9.41
N SER A 59 9.07 4.80 9.94
CA SER A 59 8.40 3.61 9.42
C SER A 59 6.95 3.95 9.08
N PHE A 60 6.45 3.36 7.99
CA PHE A 60 5.10 3.54 7.52
C PHE A 60 4.33 2.23 7.65
N ILE A 61 3.11 2.34 8.17
CA ILE A 61 2.13 1.25 8.13
C ILE A 61 0.92 1.76 7.38
N ALA A 62 0.60 1.13 6.26
CA ALA A 62 -0.48 1.58 5.40
C ALA A 62 -1.37 0.42 4.98
N HIS A 63 -2.62 0.73 4.70
CA HIS A 63 -3.62 -0.21 4.23
C HIS A 63 -4.23 0.28 2.92
N SER A 64 -4.49 -0.66 2.00
CA SER A 64 -5.19 -0.38 0.76
C SER A 64 -4.55 0.80 0.01
N MET A 65 -5.34 1.77 -0.44
CA MET A 65 -4.89 2.98 -1.14
C MET A 65 -3.81 3.78 -0.38
N GLY A 66 -3.81 3.75 0.96
CA GLY A 66 -2.75 4.38 1.75
C GLY A 66 -1.35 3.86 1.41
N CYS A 67 -1.23 2.62 0.92
CA CYS A 67 0.05 2.06 0.50
C CYS A 67 0.63 2.77 -0.74
N VAL A 68 -0.23 3.15 -1.68
CA VAL A 68 0.15 3.93 -2.85
C VAL A 68 0.48 5.36 -2.41
N LEU A 69 -0.30 5.90 -1.47
CA LEU A 69 -0.08 7.23 -0.93
C LEU A 69 1.29 7.36 -0.21
N VAL A 70 1.72 6.35 0.55
CA VAL A 70 3.08 6.34 1.13
C VAL A 70 4.16 6.37 0.05
N ARG A 71 3.99 5.60 -1.03
CA ARG A 71 4.93 5.64 -2.16
C ARG A 71 4.96 7.00 -2.83
N ALA A 72 3.82 7.68 -2.91
CA ALA A 72 3.73 9.04 -3.42
C ALA A 72 4.44 10.04 -2.49
N ALA A 73 4.23 9.91 -1.18
CA ALA A 73 4.80 10.81 -0.16
C ALA A 73 6.33 10.83 -0.20
N ILE A 74 6.97 9.66 -0.31
CA ILE A 74 8.44 9.56 -0.41
C ILE A 74 9.00 10.03 -1.76
N CYS A 75 8.15 10.28 -2.76
CA CYS A 75 8.54 10.93 -4.00
C CYS A 75 8.41 12.47 -3.92
N SER A 76 7.85 13.02 -2.83
CA SER A 76 7.74 14.46 -2.65
C SER A 76 9.12 15.06 -2.42
N PRO A 77 9.51 16.13 -3.17
CA PRO A 77 10.76 16.83 -2.94
C PRO A 77 10.88 17.37 -1.51
N VAL A 78 9.76 17.78 -0.91
CA VAL A 78 9.72 18.30 0.47
C VAL A 78 10.08 17.20 1.49
N PHE A 79 9.86 15.94 1.15
CA PHE A 79 10.18 14.80 2.01
C PHE A 79 11.62 14.29 1.84
N GLU A 80 12.37 14.80 0.86
CA GLU A 80 13.75 14.37 0.55
C GLU A 80 14.68 14.31 1.78
N PRO A 81 14.69 15.29 2.70
CA PRO A 81 15.58 15.27 3.88
C PRO A 81 15.36 14.06 4.81
N TYR A 82 14.18 13.43 4.75
CA TYR A 82 13.78 12.33 5.62
C TYR A 82 14.04 10.95 5.00
N LEU A 83 14.32 10.87 3.69
CA LEU A 83 14.54 9.60 2.98
C LEU A 83 15.64 8.72 3.60
N PRO A 84 16.79 9.25 4.08
CA PRO A 84 17.82 8.42 4.71
C PRO A 84 17.33 7.67 5.97
N LYS A 85 16.29 8.20 6.64
CA LYS A 85 15.70 7.68 7.87
C LYS A 85 14.65 6.59 7.62
N LEU A 86 14.27 6.34 6.37
CA LEU A 86 13.29 5.31 6.03
C LEU A 86 13.76 3.93 6.49
N HIS A 87 12.92 3.29 7.30
CA HIS A 87 13.22 2.01 7.92
C HIS A 87 12.27 0.91 7.44
N THR A 88 11.02 0.92 7.87
CA THR A 88 10.07 -0.16 7.54
C THR A 88 8.83 0.36 6.86
N PHE A 89 8.46 -0.28 5.76
CA PHE A 89 7.15 -0.10 5.15
C PHE A 89 6.34 -1.38 5.26
N LEU A 90 5.30 -1.37 6.10
CA LEU A 90 4.31 -2.44 6.22
C LEU A 90 3.09 -2.09 5.36
N SER A 91 2.96 -2.79 4.25
CA SER A 91 1.84 -2.65 3.32
C SER A 91 0.82 -3.77 3.54
N LEU A 92 -0.38 -3.39 3.98
CA LEU A 92 -1.52 -4.28 4.19
C LEU A 92 -2.48 -4.16 3.00
N SER A 93 -2.57 -5.18 2.15
CA SER A 93 -3.43 -5.17 0.95
C SER A 93 -3.21 -3.97 0.01
N GLY A 94 -1.96 -3.56 -0.24
CA GLY A 94 -1.66 -2.38 -1.09
C GLY A 94 -1.80 -2.64 -2.60
N PRO A 95 -2.53 -1.83 -3.39
CA PRO A 95 -2.65 -1.98 -4.84
C PRO A 95 -1.41 -1.41 -5.57
N HIS A 96 -0.21 -1.96 -5.35
CA HIS A 96 1.05 -1.39 -5.85
C HIS A 96 1.18 -1.32 -7.38
N LEU A 97 0.43 -2.16 -8.09
CA LEU A 97 0.34 -2.19 -9.56
C LEU A 97 -1.03 -1.72 -10.06
N GLY A 98 -1.78 -1.01 -9.21
CA GLY A 98 -3.16 -0.64 -9.45
C GLY A 98 -4.14 -1.79 -9.23
N THR A 99 -5.32 -1.64 -9.81
CA THR A 99 -6.48 -2.54 -9.65
C THR A 99 -6.88 -3.24 -10.95
N VAL A 100 -6.04 -3.13 -11.98
CA VAL A 100 -6.19 -3.84 -13.26
C VAL A 100 -5.99 -5.35 -13.08
N TYR A 101 -6.53 -6.14 -14.01
CA TYR A 101 -6.54 -7.61 -13.93
C TYR A 101 -7.13 -8.16 -12.61
N ASN A 102 -8.12 -7.48 -12.04
CA ASN A 102 -8.89 -8.01 -10.92
C ASN A 102 -9.79 -9.16 -11.42
N SER A 103 -9.63 -10.35 -10.85
CA SER A 103 -10.38 -11.56 -11.20
C SER A 103 -11.84 -11.55 -10.73
N SER A 104 -12.26 -10.57 -9.91
CA SER A 104 -13.61 -10.51 -9.33
C SER A 104 -14.58 -9.66 -10.15
N GLY A 105 -15.35 -10.28 -11.04
CA GLY A 105 -16.34 -9.59 -11.91
C GLY A 105 -17.40 -8.77 -11.16
N LEU A 106 -17.87 -9.23 -9.98
CA LEU A 106 -18.83 -8.50 -9.15
C LEU A 106 -18.23 -7.27 -8.45
N VAL A 107 -16.96 -7.31 -8.06
CA VAL A 107 -16.27 -6.16 -7.46
C VAL A 107 -15.94 -5.12 -8.52
N ASN A 108 -15.55 -5.55 -9.72
CA ASN A 108 -15.41 -4.66 -10.88
C ASN A 108 -16.73 -3.91 -11.19
N MET A 109 -17.88 -4.57 -10.99
CA MET A 109 -19.21 -3.95 -11.16
C MET A 109 -19.54 -2.96 -10.04
N GLY A 110 -19.26 -3.29 -8.78
CA GLY A 110 -19.46 -2.39 -7.63
C GLY A 110 -18.55 -1.15 -7.65
N MET A 111 -17.27 -1.31 -8.02
CA MET A 111 -16.35 -0.19 -8.23
C MET A 111 -16.79 0.69 -9.40
N TRP A 112 -17.28 0.10 -10.49
CA TRP A 112 -17.83 0.85 -11.61
C TRP A 112 -19.06 1.70 -11.21
N VAL A 113 -19.96 1.16 -10.38
CA VAL A 113 -21.10 1.93 -9.83
C VAL A 113 -20.59 3.07 -8.94
N MET A 114 -19.65 2.81 -8.04
CA MET A 114 -19.10 3.85 -7.14
C MET A 114 -18.39 4.96 -7.91
N GLN A 115 -17.64 4.64 -8.97
CA GLN A 115 -16.98 5.61 -9.85
C GLN A 115 -17.97 6.45 -10.67
N LYS A 116 -19.07 5.83 -11.12
CA LYS A 116 -20.12 6.54 -11.87
C LYS A 116 -20.93 7.47 -10.96
N TRP A 117 -21.01 7.17 -9.66
CA TRP A 117 -21.77 7.94 -8.67
C TRP A 117 -20.91 8.95 -7.88
N LYS A 118 -19.61 8.72 -7.75
CA LYS A 118 -18.63 9.64 -7.15
C LYS A 118 -17.38 9.63 -8.02
N LYS A 119 -17.14 10.71 -8.78
CA LYS A 119 -15.97 10.91 -9.66
C LYS A 119 -14.67 10.95 -8.84
N SER A 120 -14.20 9.80 -8.40
CA SER A 120 -12.94 9.68 -7.65
C SER A 120 -11.77 9.62 -8.62
N GLU A 121 -10.89 10.61 -8.53
CA GLU A 121 -9.68 10.70 -9.34
C GLU A 121 -8.68 9.60 -8.96
N SER A 122 -8.46 9.37 -7.67
CA SER A 122 -7.60 8.29 -7.16
C SER A 122 -8.05 6.89 -7.61
N LEU A 123 -9.36 6.62 -7.69
CA LEU A 123 -9.86 5.37 -8.25
C LEU A 123 -9.68 5.27 -9.78
N SER A 124 -9.62 6.40 -10.49
CA SER A 124 -9.26 6.43 -11.91
C SER A 124 -7.77 6.12 -12.10
N GLN A 125 -6.91 6.78 -11.31
CA GLN A 125 -5.46 6.56 -11.27
C GLN A 125 -5.13 5.10 -10.94
N LEU A 126 -5.76 4.52 -9.92
CA LEU A 126 -5.61 3.08 -9.58
C LEU A 126 -6.03 2.13 -10.70
N ARG A 127 -6.81 2.59 -11.68
CA ARG A 127 -7.26 1.80 -12.84
C ARG A 127 -6.50 2.13 -14.12
N LEU A 128 -5.51 3.02 -14.08
CA LEU A 128 -4.77 3.53 -15.24
C LEU A 128 -5.73 4.16 -16.27
N ARG A 129 -6.62 5.04 -15.79
CA ARG A 129 -7.67 5.69 -16.60
C ARG A 129 -7.67 7.23 -16.50
N ASP A 130 -6.67 7.76 -15.83
CA ASP A 130 -6.39 9.17 -15.64
C ASP A 130 -5.69 9.82 -16.85
N ASP A 131 -5.13 9.01 -17.76
CA ASP A 131 -4.54 9.46 -19.03
C ASP A 131 -4.92 8.50 -20.18
N ALA A 132 -4.88 9.00 -21.42
CA ALA A 132 -5.11 8.21 -22.62
C ALA A 132 -3.89 7.35 -22.99
N ASP A 133 -2.67 7.85 -22.76
CA ASP A 133 -1.46 7.05 -22.84
C ASP A 133 -1.19 6.41 -21.47
N LEU A 134 -1.22 5.07 -21.45
CA LEU A 134 -0.99 4.29 -20.24
C LEU A 134 0.37 4.59 -19.58
N ARG A 135 1.39 5.02 -20.34
CA ARG A 135 2.69 5.39 -19.78
C ARG A 135 2.72 6.78 -19.15
N ASN A 136 1.68 7.58 -19.37
CA ASN A 136 1.49 8.86 -18.69
C ASN A 136 0.59 8.73 -17.46
N THR A 137 -0.06 7.57 -17.25
CA THR A 137 -0.89 7.35 -16.05
C THR A 137 -0.06 7.42 -14.78
N TYR A 138 -0.69 7.92 -13.71
CA TYR A 138 -0.07 8.13 -12.41
C TYR A 138 0.60 6.86 -11.88
N MET A 139 -0.09 5.72 -11.94
CA MET A 139 0.44 4.45 -11.43
C MET A 139 1.66 3.98 -12.23
N TYR A 140 1.71 4.23 -13.54
CA TYR A 140 2.89 3.91 -14.33
C TYR A 140 4.07 4.79 -13.93
N GLN A 141 3.88 6.11 -13.85
CA GLN A 141 4.93 7.04 -13.44
C GLN A 141 5.46 6.69 -12.04
N LEU A 142 4.55 6.42 -11.09
CA LEU A 142 4.92 6.00 -9.74
C LEU A 142 5.65 4.65 -9.69
N SER A 143 5.40 3.74 -10.64
CA SER A 143 6.16 2.49 -10.75
C SER A 143 7.62 2.74 -11.16
N ALA A 144 7.84 3.75 -11.99
CA ALA A 144 9.15 4.12 -12.50
C ALA A 144 9.96 4.99 -11.51
N SER A 145 9.31 5.64 -10.56
CA SER A 145 9.96 6.43 -9.50
C SER A 145 10.80 5.56 -8.53
N ALA A 146 11.79 6.19 -7.89
CA ALA A 146 12.42 5.58 -6.71
C ALA A 146 11.39 5.44 -5.59
N GLY A 147 11.54 4.46 -4.70
CA GLY A 147 10.62 4.37 -3.58
C GLY A 147 10.90 3.22 -2.63
N LEU A 148 10.39 2.03 -2.97
CA LEU A 148 10.44 0.89 -2.05
C LEU A 148 11.87 0.45 -1.69
N ASP A 149 12.82 0.68 -2.60
CA ASP A 149 14.25 0.45 -2.43
C ASP A 149 14.93 1.42 -1.43
N LEU A 150 14.25 2.48 -1.00
CA LEU A 150 14.74 3.40 0.03
C LEU A 150 14.54 2.87 1.45
N PHE A 151 13.59 1.93 1.63
CA PHE A 151 13.35 1.30 2.92
C PHE A 151 14.38 0.22 3.23
N ARG A 152 14.67 0.03 4.52
CA ARG A 152 15.43 -1.14 5.00
C ARG A 152 14.58 -2.41 4.89
N TYR A 153 13.31 -2.34 5.24
CA TYR A 153 12.37 -3.46 5.21
C TYR A 153 11.09 -3.08 4.47
N VAL A 154 10.67 -3.91 3.51
CA VAL A 154 9.37 -3.80 2.83
C VAL A 154 8.59 -5.08 3.11
N LEU A 155 7.53 -4.95 3.91
CA LEU A 155 6.68 -6.06 4.30
C LEU A 155 5.36 -5.97 3.52
N LEU A 156 5.17 -6.89 2.58
CA LEU A 156 3.97 -6.96 1.75
C LEU A 156 3.05 -8.03 2.33
N VAL A 157 1.88 -7.63 2.80
CA VAL A 157 0.90 -8.52 3.41
C VAL A 157 -0.30 -8.65 2.49
N SER A 158 -0.53 -9.88 2.04
CA SER A 158 -1.50 -10.21 1.00
C SER A 158 -2.47 -11.30 1.46
N SER A 159 -3.69 -11.27 0.93
CA SER A 159 -4.66 -12.35 1.14
C SER A 159 -5.28 -12.72 -0.20
N PRO A 160 -5.23 -13.99 -0.64
CA PRO A 160 -5.88 -14.40 -1.88
C PRO A 160 -7.41 -14.33 -1.78
N GLN A 161 -7.96 -14.21 -0.57
CA GLN A 161 -9.38 -13.97 -0.33
C GLN A 161 -9.79 -12.50 -0.51
N ASP A 162 -8.85 -11.55 -0.57
CA ASP A 162 -9.14 -10.15 -0.87
C ASP A 162 -9.60 -10.02 -2.33
N ARG A 163 -10.79 -9.45 -2.52
CA ARG A 163 -11.39 -9.25 -3.85
C ARG A 163 -11.37 -7.79 -4.31
N TYR A 164 -11.01 -6.86 -3.43
CA TYR A 164 -10.91 -5.44 -3.73
C TYR A 164 -9.60 -5.12 -4.43
N VAL A 165 -8.51 -5.60 -3.85
CA VAL A 165 -7.17 -5.39 -4.40
C VAL A 165 -6.69 -6.70 -5.05
N PRO A 166 -6.23 -6.67 -6.31
CA PRO A 166 -5.71 -7.86 -6.94
C PRO A 166 -4.53 -8.44 -6.16
N TYR A 167 -4.57 -9.74 -5.90
CA TYR A 167 -3.53 -10.44 -5.12
C TYR A 167 -2.11 -10.23 -5.67
N HIS A 168 -1.94 -10.28 -6.99
CA HIS A 168 -0.68 -9.99 -7.67
C HIS A 168 -0.16 -8.56 -7.41
N SER A 169 -1.07 -7.59 -7.32
CA SER A 169 -0.77 -6.18 -7.08
C SER A 169 -0.25 -5.98 -5.65
N THR A 170 -0.86 -6.65 -4.68
CA THR A 170 -0.39 -6.64 -3.27
C THR A 170 1.02 -7.19 -3.10
N ARG A 171 1.44 -8.10 -3.97
CA ARG A 171 2.72 -8.80 -3.90
C ARG A 171 3.78 -8.25 -4.84
N ILE A 172 3.39 -7.34 -5.73
CA ILE A 172 4.24 -6.81 -6.81
C ILE A 172 4.75 -7.98 -7.65
N GLU A 173 3.83 -8.72 -8.26
CA GLU A 173 4.11 -9.93 -9.03
C GLU A 173 3.41 -9.89 -10.39
N LEU A 174 3.97 -10.59 -11.38
CA LEU A 174 3.29 -10.83 -12.65
C LEU A 174 2.05 -11.69 -12.43
N CYS A 175 0.99 -11.41 -13.18
CA CYS A 175 -0.21 -12.25 -13.20
C CYS A 175 -0.39 -12.94 -14.55
N LYS A 176 -0.97 -14.15 -14.54
CA LYS A 176 -1.19 -14.95 -15.76
C LYS A 176 -2.08 -14.24 -16.79
N ALA A 177 -3.00 -13.38 -16.32
CA ALA A 177 -3.87 -12.61 -17.21
C ALA A 177 -3.07 -11.57 -18.01
N ALA A 178 -2.20 -10.80 -17.35
CA ALA A 178 -1.35 -9.81 -18.02
C ALA A 178 -0.34 -10.46 -18.97
N VAL A 179 0.27 -11.59 -18.59
CA VAL A 179 1.22 -12.30 -19.46
C VAL A 179 0.58 -12.83 -20.75
N ARG A 180 -0.72 -13.14 -20.72
CA ARG A 180 -1.49 -13.60 -21.88
C ARG A 180 -2.13 -12.45 -22.67
N ASP A 181 -2.07 -11.24 -22.15
CA ASP A 181 -2.65 -10.06 -22.75
C ASP A 181 -1.65 -9.40 -23.70
N SER A 182 -1.89 -9.53 -25.00
CA SER A 182 -1.05 -8.94 -26.04
C SER A 182 -1.37 -7.47 -26.34
N SER A 183 -2.32 -6.85 -25.60
CA SER A 183 -2.63 -5.43 -25.74
C SER A 183 -1.55 -4.56 -25.08
N THR A 184 -1.62 -3.25 -25.34
CA THR A 184 -0.78 -2.24 -24.69
C THR A 184 -0.86 -2.32 -23.16
N LEU A 185 -2.03 -2.67 -22.60
CA LEU A 185 -2.20 -2.80 -21.16
C LEU A 185 -1.35 -3.93 -20.57
N GLY A 186 -1.28 -5.08 -21.25
CA GLY A 186 -0.45 -6.22 -20.81
C GLY A 186 1.02 -5.84 -20.78
N VAL A 187 1.50 -5.18 -21.84
CA VAL A 187 2.88 -4.68 -21.94
C VAL A 187 3.19 -3.69 -20.81
N VAL A 188 2.36 -2.66 -20.65
CA VAL A 188 2.56 -1.62 -19.63
C VAL A 188 2.53 -2.20 -18.22
N TYR A 189 1.63 -3.14 -17.94
CA TYR A 189 1.57 -3.80 -16.63
C TYR A 189 2.87 -4.57 -16.33
N MET A 190 3.41 -5.30 -17.31
CA MET A 190 4.70 -6.00 -17.16
C MET A 190 5.87 -5.03 -16.96
N GLU A 191 5.84 -3.88 -17.64
CA GLU A 191 6.81 -2.79 -17.42
C GLU A 191 6.72 -2.26 -15.99
N MET A 192 5.52 -1.99 -15.46
CA MET A 192 5.34 -1.52 -14.08
C MET A 192 5.88 -2.51 -13.04
N VAL A 193 5.60 -3.80 -13.22
CA VAL A 193 6.16 -4.87 -12.37
C VAL A 193 7.69 -4.84 -12.42
N THR A 194 8.24 -4.73 -13.63
CA THR A 194 9.68 -4.72 -13.87
C THR A 194 10.35 -3.51 -13.23
N ASN A 195 9.77 -2.31 -13.38
CA ASN A 195 10.28 -1.07 -12.82
C ASN A 195 10.48 -1.18 -11.30
N ILE A 196 9.48 -1.71 -10.60
CA ILE A 196 9.53 -1.85 -9.14
C ILE A 196 10.47 -2.98 -8.72
N LEU A 197 10.33 -4.17 -9.32
CA LEU A 197 11.12 -5.35 -8.92
C LEU A 197 12.60 -5.19 -9.21
N GLN A 198 12.99 -4.60 -10.36
CA GLN A 198 14.40 -4.42 -10.69
C GLN A 198 15.11 -3.53 -9.67
N ARG A 199 14.47 -2.47 -9.18
CA ARG A 199 15.03 -1.62 -8.11
C ARG A 199 15.22 -2.40 -6.82
N LEU A 200 14.21 -3.15 -6.40
CA LEU A 200 14.26 -3.98 -5.19
C LEU A 200 15.34 -5.07 -5.28
N ILE A 201 15.50 -5.72 -6.44
CA ILE A 201 16.52 -6.75 -6.68
C ILE A 201 17.93 -6.16 -6.66
N LYS A 202 18.10 -4.94 -7.20
CA LYS A 202 19.40 -4.24 -7.23
C LYS A 202 19.78 -3.64 -5.87
N SER A 203 18.83 -3.43 -4.96
CA SER A 203 19.09 -2.87 -3.64
C SER A 203 19.83 -3.88 -2.75
N THR A 204 20.98 -3.47 -2.22
CA THR A 204 21.74 -4.25 -1.22
C THR A 204 21.31 -3.95 0.21
N ARG A 205 20.53 -2.88 0.41
CA ARG A 205 20.05 -2.44 1.73
C ARG A 205 18.67 -2.99 2.06
N THR A 206 17.80 -3.15 1.06
CA THR A 206 16.38 -3.47 1.26
C THR A 206 16.13 -4.96 1.37
N THR A 207 15.40 -5.37 2.41
CA THR A 207 14.87 -6.73 2.54
C THR A 207 13.37 -6.71 2.30
N VAL A 208 12.90 -7.51 1.33
CA VAL A 208 11.47 -7.64 1.02
C VAL A 208 10.96 -8.95 1.61
N VAL A 209 9.88 -8.88 2.37
CA VAL A 209 9.20 -10.04 2.95
C VAL A 209 7.75 -10.04 2.50
N ARG A 210 7.27 -11.17 1.99
CA ARG A 210 5.87 -11.35 1.59
C ARG A 210 5.18 -12.28 2.58
N TYR A 211 4.07 -11.84 3.14
CA TYR A 211 3.23 -12.60 4.05
C TYR A 211 1.88 -12.90 3.40
N ASP A 212 1.48 -14.16 3.46
CA ASP A 212 0.19 -14.61 2.94
C ASP A 212 -0.76 -14.96 4.07
N ILE A 213 -1.89 -14.25 4.13
CA ILE A 213 -2.93 -14.45 5.10
C ILE A 213 -4.07 -15.23 4.46
N HIS A 214 -4.34 -16.40 5.05
CA HIS A 214 -5.49 -17.22 4.72
C HIS A 214 -6.48 -17.17 5.87
N TYR A 215 -7.62 -16.53 5.64
CA TYR A 215 -8.71 -16.53 6.60
C TYR A 215 -9.54 -17.81 6.48
N SER A 216 -9.85 -18.42 7.63
CA SER A 216 -10.84 -19.50 7.74
C SER A 216 -12.25 -18.90 7.75
N LEU A 217 -12.74 -18.45 6.59
CA LEU A 217 -14.08 -17.90 6.43
C LEU A 217 -15.06 -19.01 6.02
N GLY A 218 -16.17 -19.15 6.75
CA GLY A 218 -17.25 -20.08 6.39
C GLY A 218 -17.87 -19.75 5.03
N SER A 219 -18.40 -20.78 4.35
CA SER A 219 -18.88 -20.71 2.96
C SER A 219 -20.23 -20.00 2.81
N SER A 220 -20.30 -18.70 3.13
CA SER A 220 -21.51 -17.90 2.87
C SER A 220 -21.14 -16.50 2.37
N ALA A 221 -21.64 -16.17 1.17
CA ALA A 221 -21.52 -14.91 0.46
C ALA A 221 -20.08 -14.50 0.07
N ASN A 222 -19.64 -15.00 -1.08
CA ASN A 222 -18.42 -14.66 -1.80
C ASN A 222 -18.05 -13.14 -1.86
N ASN A 223 -19.03 -12.23 -1.89
CA ASN A 223 -18.79 -10.77 -1.82
C ASN A 223 -18.58 -10.26 -0.39
N LEU A 224 -19.28 -10.83 0.59
CA LEU A 224 -19.08 -10.52 2.01
C LEU A 224 -17.69 -11.00 2.45
N ILE A 225 -17.27 -12.18 1.97
CA ILE A 225 -15.93 -12.76 2.18
C ILE A 225 -14.83 -11.82 1.66
N GLY A 226 -14.97 -11.26 0.46
CA GLY A 226 -13.96 -10.35 -0.11
C GLY A 226 -13.81 -9.03 0.66
N ARG A 227 -14.93 -8.42 1.07
CA ARG A 227 -14.92 -7.21 1.91
C ARG A 227 -14.41 -7.51 3.31
N ALA A 228 -14.85 -8.63 3.88
CA ALA A 228 -14.39 -9.11 5.17
C ALA A 228 -12.88 -9.35 5.14
N ALA A 229 -12.32 -10.01 4.13
CA ALA A 229 -10.87 -10.23 4.03
C ALA A 229 -10.08 -8.93 3.88
N HIS A 230 -10.57 -7.96 3.08
CA HIS A 230 -9.91 -6.66 2.90
C HIS A 230 -9.86 -5.84 4.19
N ILE A 231 -10.91 -5.92 5.03
CA ILE A 231 -11.01 -5.18 6.30
C ILE A 231 -10.41 -5.97 7.47
N ALA A 232 -10.53 -7.30 7.47
CA ALA A 232 -10.12 -8.19 8.57
C ALA A 232 -8.62 -8.11 8.88
N VAL A 233 -7.80 -7.71 7.90
CA VAL A 233 -6.37 -7.46 8.12
C VAL A 233 -6.12 -6.35 9.15
N LEU A 234 -7.11 -5.50 9.41
CA LEU A 234 -7.06 -4.41 10.39
C LEU A 234 -7.89 -4.64 11.67
N ASP A 235 -8.87 -5.54 11.63
CA ASP A 235 -9.87 -5.68 12.69
C ASP A 235 -9.81 -7.06 13.39
N SER A 236 -9.11 -8.05 12.82
CA SER A 236 -8.93 -9.35 13.47
C SER A 236 -7.84 -9.26 14.53
N GLU A 237 -8.24 -9.11 15.79
CA GLU A 237 -7.34 -9.06 16.95
C GLU A 237 -6.39 -10.26 17.00
N ILE A 238 -6.92 -11.49 16.87
CA ILE A 238 -6.11 -12.72 16.89
C ILE A 238 -5.04 -12.72 15.79
N PHE A 239 -5.42 -12.30 14.58
CA PHE A 239 -4.45 -12.21 13.48
C PHE A 239 -3.41 -11.14 13.77
N LEU A 240 -3.84 -9.92 14.13
CA LEU A 240 -2.94 -8.80 14.35
C LEU A 240 -1.98 -9.04 15.51
N GLU A 241 -2.46 -9.57 16.62
CA GLU A 241 -1.63 -9.96 17.77
C GLU A 241 -0.54 -10.95 17.32
N LYS A 242 -0.93 -12.07 16.72
CA LYS A 242 0.03 -13.10 16.28
C LYS A 242 0.98 -12.57 15.22
N PHE A 243 0.46 -11.89 14.22
CA PHE A 243 1.28 -11.37 13.12
C PHE A 243 2.28 -10.34 13.63
N ILE A 244 1.83 -9.36 14.42
CA ILE A 244 2.68 -8.28 14.91
C ILE A 244 3.70 -8.81 15.91
N CYS A 245 3.24 -9.49 16.96
CA CYS A 245 4.10 -9.92 18.06
C CYS A 245 5.11 -11.00 17.65
N VAL A 246 4.76 -11.88 16.70
CA VAL A 246 5.62 -13.03 16.32
C VAL A 246 6.46 -12.74 15.07
N SER A 247 5.88 -12.09 14.06
CA SER A 247 6.51 -12.00 12.73
C SER A 247 6.96 -10.59 12.37
N CYS A 248 6.18 -9.56 12.73
CA CYS A 248 6.34 -8.22 12.19
C CYS A 248 7.23 -7.30 13.05
N ALA A 249 7.07 -7.32 14.38
CA ALA A 249 7.66 -6.33 15.28
C ALA A 249 9.20 -6.24 15.20
N LYS A 250 9.88 -7.37 14.92
CA LYS A 250 11.34 -7.41 14.76
C LYS A 250 11.88 -6.47 13.67
N TYR A 251 11.05 -6.11 12.69
CA TYR A 251 11.41 -5.19 11.62
C TYR A 251 11.27 -3.72 12.00
N PHE A 252 10.73 -3.39 13.18
CA PHE A 252 10.56 -2.00 13.65
C PHE A 252 11.56 -1.61 14.74
N ARG A 253 12.55 -2.48 15.02
CA ARG A 253 13.60 -2.26 16.02
C ARG A 253 14.78 -1.41 15.51
#